data_AF-A0A8T3LW26-F1
#
_entry.id   AF-A0A8T3LW26-F1
#
_cell.length_a   1.000
_cell.length_b   1.000
_cell.length_c   1.000
_cell.angle_alpha   90.00
_cell.angle_beta   90.00
_cell.angle_gamma   90.00
#
_symmetry.space_group_name_H-M   'P 1'
#
loop_
_entity.id
_entity.type
_entity.pdbx_description
1 polymer ?
#
loop_
_entity_poly.entity_id
_entity_poly.type
_entity_poly.pdbx_seq_one_letter_code
_entity_poly.pdbx_strand_id
1 'polypeptide(L)'
;GVIGARIYHVIHLWDFYSANPLVIPQIWNGGIGIPGALAGGVVGIFLYTRSKGINTARWLDIFAPAALLGQVIGRLGNFVNQELYGPPTSLCGVDFPPCLPFGVQIGADHRAGTPWDAVTYPVETTTFVPLFAYEMVLNFIGLVVLLFVIRRFGPRLFAGDAALIYIMWYGAVRTLLETYRVNNWTILGIPTAMWVGIIGFVLAGAWLMYRHRRGWGSPMIKPAEDRRADSSAAPQPHPEASAG
;
A
#
# COMPACT_ATOMS: atom_id res chain seq x y z
N GLY A 1 3.22 -12.95 1.85
CA GLY A 1 1.91 -12.40 1.47
C GLY A 1 0.78 -13.21 2.07
N VAL A 2 0.24 -14.20 1.33
CA VAL A 2 -0.95 -14.99 1.70
C VAL A 2 -0.91 -15.54 3.14
N ILE A 3 0.19 -16.17 3.54
CA ILE A 3 0.35 -16.73 4.90
C ILE A 3 0.18 -15.64 5.97
N GLY A 4 0.88 -14.50 5.82
CA GLY A 4 0.76 -13.39 6.77
C GLY A 4 -0.65 -12.79 6.80
N ALA A 5 -1.31 -12.71 5.64
CA ALA A 5 -2.68 -12.24 5.53
C ALA A 5 -3.66 -13.11 6.32
N ARG A 6 -3.46 -14.43 6.25
CA ARG A 6 -4.26 -15.40 6.98
C ARG A 6 -3.98 -15.34 8.48
N ILE A 7 -2.71 -15.30 8.88
CA ILE A 7 -2.31 -15.18 10.29
C ILE A 7 -2.97 -13.94 10.93
N TYR A 8 -2.88 -12.78 10.27
CA TYR A 8 -3.50 -11.55 10.76
C TYR A 8 -5.01 -11.70 10.93
N HIS A 9 -5.69 -12.29 9.95
CA HIS A 9 -7.14 -12.48 10.01
C HIS A 9 -7.56 -13.43 11.14
N VAL A 10 -6.79 -14.50 11.36
CA VAL A 10 -7.01 -15.46 12.45
C VAL A 10 -6.82 -14.79 13.81
N ILE A 11 -5.79 -13.96 13.97
CA ILE A 11 -5.55 -13.20 15.20
C ILE A 11 -6.69 -12.20 15.44
N HIS A 12 -7.17 -11.53 14.41
CA HIS A 12 -8.25 -10.55 14.53
C HIS A 12 -9.58 -11.18 14.97
N LEU A 13 -9.84 -12.43 14.59
CA LEU A 13 -11.04 -13.20 14.94
C LEU A 13 -10.68 -14.41 15.82
N TRP A 14 -9.76 -14.22 16.78
CA TRP A 14 -9.21 -15.33 17.57
C TRP A 14 -10.28 -16.14 18.31
N ASP A 15 -11.31 -15.49 18.84
CA ASP A 15 -12.39 -16.16 19.56
C ASP A 15 -13.13 -17.18 18.66
N PHE A 16 -13.32 -16.85 17.38
CA PHE A 16 -13.93 -17.76 16.41
C PHE A 16 -12.99 -18.91 16.02
N TYR A 17 -11.72 -18.61 15.74
CA TYR A 17 -10.76 -19.60 15.23
C TYR A 17 -10.22 -20.54 16.31
N SER A 18 -10.15 -20.09 17.56
CA SER A 18 -9.76 -20.94 18.70
C SER A 18 -10.79 -22.05 18.95
N ALA A 19 -12.07 -21.77 18.70
CA ALA A 19 -13.13 -22.78 18.73
C ALA A 19 -13.18 -23.66 17.46
N ASN A 20 -12.62 -23.19 16.33
CA ASN A 20 -12.72 -23.85 15.02
C ASN A 20 -11.35 -23.96 14.30
N PRO A 21 -10.36 -24.67 14.88
CA PRO A 21 -8.99 -24.66 14.37
C PRO A 21 -8.86 -25.25 12.96
N LEU A 22 -9.74 -26.18 12.58
CA LEU A 22 -9.74 -26.80 11.24
C LEU A 22 -10.08 -25.81 10.11
N VAL A 23 -10.68 -24.66 10.45
CA VAL A 23 -11.04 -23.61 9.48
C VAL A 23 -9.82 -22.70 9.20
N ILE A 24 -8.82 -22.67 10.07
CA ILE A 24 -7.62 -21.83 9.92
C ILE A 24 -6.93 -21.99 8.55
N PRO A 25 -6.65 -23.19 8.01
CA PRO A 25 -6.01 -23.31 6.70
C PRO A 25 -6.94 -23.00 5.51
N GLN A 26 -8.26 -22.90 5.72
CA GLN A 26 -9.27 -22.82 4.66
C GLN A 26 -9.39 -21.41 4.08
N ILE A 27 -8.37 -20.96 3.35
CA ILE A 27 -8.31 -19.63 2.72
C ILE A 27 -9.33 -19.43 1.59
N TRP A 28 -9.87 -20.52 1.02
CA TRP A 28 -10.91 -20.47 -0.02
C TRP A 28 -12.28 -20.04 0.53
N ASN A 29 -12.50 -20.12 1.84
CA ASN A 29 -13.68 -19.57 2.49
C ASN A 29 -13.53 -18.05 2.76
N GLY A 30 -12.52 -17.41 2.17
CA GLY A 30 -12.18 -16.01 2.43
C GLY A 30 -11.32 -15.84 3.69
N GLY A 31 -11.39 -14.65 4.29
CA GLY A 31 -10.67 -14.34 5.52
C GLY A 31 -9.17 -14.06 5.31
N ILE A 32 -8.90 -13.04 4.50
CA ILE A 32 -7.55 -12.56 4.17
C ILE A 32 -7.46 -11.10 4.59
N GLY A 33 -6.53 -10.77 5.50
CA GLY A 33 -6.30 -9.40 5.93
C GLY A 33 -5.18 -8.73 5.16
N ILE A 34 -5.46 -7.59 4.51
CA ILE A 34 -4.45 -6.79 3.80
C ILE A 34 -3.26 -6.39 4.70
N PRO A 35 -3.46 -5.95 5.97
CA PRO A 35 -2.34 -5.62 6.85
C PRO A 35 -1.36 -6.79 7.05
N GLY A 36 -1.90 -7.99 7.25
CA GLY A 36 -1.11 -9.21 7.34
C GLY A 36 -0.41 -9.59 6.02
N ALA A 37 -1.08 -9.36 4.88
CA ALA A 37 -0.50 -9.62 3.57
C ALA A 37 0.78 -8.80 3.35
N LEU A 38 0.72 -7.51 3.72
CA LEU A 38 1.84 -6.58 3.62
C LEU A 38 2.96 -6.94 4.61
N ALA A 39 2.63 -7.12 5.90
CA ALA A 39 3.62 -7.50 6.91
C ALA A 39 4.32 -8.81 6.57
N GLY A 40 3.56 -9.86 6.21
CA GLY A 40 4.13 -11.13 5.77
C GLY A 40 4.89 -11.05 4.44
N GLY A 41 4.59 -10.06 3.58
CA GLY A 41 5.38 -9.75 2.39
C GLY A 41 6.75 -9.17 2.76
N VAL A 42 6.79 -8.16 3.63
CA VAL A 42 8.03 -7.52 4.11
C VAL A 42 8.91 -8.53 4.83
N VAL A 43 8.35 -9.35 5.72
CA VAL A 43 9.09 -10.42 6.40
C VAL A 43 9.66 -11.42 5.41
N GLY A 44 8.88 -11.83 4.40
CA GLY A 44 9.35 -12.74 3.35
C GLY A 44 10.53 -12.17 2.57
N ILE A 45 10.46 -10.89 2.18
CA ILE A 45 11.57 -10.17 1.52
C ILE A 45 12.79 -10.18 2.43
N PHE A 46 12.63 -9.79 3.71
CA PHE A 46 13.72 -9.71 4.67
C PHE A 46 14.43 -11.06 4.87
N LEU A 47 13.68 -12.13 5.06
CA LEU A 47 14.24 -13.48 5.24
C LEU A 47 14.98 -13.95 3.99
N TYR A 48 14.39 -13.73 2.81
CA TYR A 48 14.99 -14.12 1.54
C TYR A 48 16.30 -13.36 1.28
N THR A 49 16.29 -12.03 1.36
CA THR A 49 17.47 -11.22 1.09
C THR A 49 18.57 -11.48 2.11
N ARG A 50 18.21 -11.70 3.39
CA ARG A 50 19.17 -12.07 4.43
C ARG A 50 19.83 -13.42 4.17
N SER A 51 19.06 -14.41 3.70
CA SER A 51 19.59 -15.74 3.33
C SER A 51 20.55 -15.70 2.14
N LYS A 52 20.41 -14.71 1.27
CA LYS A 52 21.23 -14.52 0.06
C LYS A 52 22.33 -13.47 0.20
N GLY A 53 22.45 -12.81 1.35
CA GLY A 53 23.43 -11.73 1.56
C GLY A 53 23.18 -10.50 0.69
N ILE A 54 21.95 -10.27 0.22
CA ILE A 54 21.59 -9.15 -0.65
C ILE A 54 20.98 -8.02 0.21
N ASN A 55 21.19 -6.77 -0.20
CA ASN A 55 20.65 -5.61 0.50
C ASN A 55 19.11 -5.57 0.43
N THR A 56 18.44 -5.79 1.57
CA THR A 56 16.97 -5.75 1.72
C THR A 56 16.35 -4.43 1.29
N ALA A 57 17.00 -3.30 1.57
CA ALA A 57 16.46 -1.97 1.28
C ALA A 57 16.32 -1.75 -0.25
N ARG A 58 17.24 -2.30 -1.05
CA ARG A 58 17.12 -2.26 -2.52
C ARG A 58 15.91 -3.03 -3.03
N TRP A 59 15.60 -4.17 -2.41
CA TRP A 59 14.41 -4.94 -2.78
C TRP A 59 13.13 -4.19 -2.40
N LEU A 60 13.09 -3.57 -1.21
CA LEU A 60 11.96 -2.73 -0.82
C LEU A 60 11.74 -1.56 -1.78
N ASP A 61 12.81 -0.93 -2.28
CA ASP A 61 12.70 0.12 -3.30
C ASP A 61 12.09 -0.37 -4.61
N ILE A 62 12.43 -1.59 -5.05
CA ILE A 62 11.85 -2.21 -6.24
C ILE A 62 10.35 -2.46 -6.04
N PHE A 63 9.95 -2.89 -4.84
CA PHE A 63 8.55 -3.18 -4.52
C PHE A 63 7.70 -1.92 -4.29
N ALA A 64 8.30 -0.80 -3.90
CA ALA A 64 7.57 0.45 -3.62
C ALA A 64 6.64 0.93 -4.77
N PRO A 65 7.08 1.06 -6.03
CA PRO A 65 6.18 1.40 -7.14
C PRO A 65 5.16 0.28 -7.42
N ALA A 66 5.54 -0.99 -7.27
CA ALA A 66 4.61 -2.11 -7.45
C ALA A 66 3.49 -2.09 -6.39
N ALA A 67 3.79 -1.66 -5.16
CA ALA A 67 2.80 -1.51 -4.10
C ALA A 67 1.77 -0.42 -4.41
N LEU A 68 2.20 0.74 -4.93
CA LEU A 68 1.30 1.81 -5.36
C LEU A 68 0.40 1.34 -6.51
N LEU A 69 0.98 0.67 -7.51
CA LEU A 69 0.20 0.12 -8.62
C LEU A 69 -0.81 -0.94 -8.15
N GLY A 70 -0.40 -1.83 -7.25
CA GLY A 70 -1.29 -2.81 -6.64
C GLY A 70 -2.43 -2.16 -5.86
N GLN A 71 -2.18 -1.04 -5.18
CA GLN A 71 -3.22 -0.26 -4.51
C GLN A 71 -4.20 0.37 -5.50
N VAL A 72 -3.72 0.93 -6.61
CA VAL A 72 -4.58 1.46 -7.69
C VAL A 72 -5.53 0.38 -8.22
N ILE A 73 -4.98 -0.79 -8.59
CA ILE A 73 -5.78 -1.90 -9.12
C ILE A 73 -6.74 -2.44 -8.06
N GLY A 74 -6.30 -2.55 -6.81
CA GLY A 74 -7.12 -3.02 -5.70
C GLY A 74 -8.38 -2.19 -5.46
N ARG A 75 -8.36 -0.88 -5.77
CA ARG A 75 -9.54 -0.01 -5.64
C ARG A 75 -10.67 -0.32 -6.62
N LEU A 76 -10.37 -0.98 -7.75
CA LEU A 76 -11.41 -1.48 -8.64
C LEU A 76 -12.24 -2.59 -7.98
N GLY A 77 -11.62 -3.42 -7.14
CA GLY A 77 -12.34 -4.40 -6.33
C GLY A 77 -13.31 -3.72 -5.37
N ASN A 78 -12.93 -2.59 -4.77
CA ASN A 78 -13.83 -1.84 -3.87
C ASN A 78 -15.05 -1.28 -4.61
N PHE A 79 -14.88 -0.83 -5.86
CA PHE A 79 -16.00 -0.38 -6.69
C PHE A 79 -16.99 -1.51 -6.96
N VAL A 80 -16.49 -2.68 -7.37
CA VAL A 80 -17.33 -3.86 -7.67
C VAL A 80 -18.01 -4.38 -6.41
N ASN A 81 -17.31 -4.40 -5.28
CA ASN A 81 -17.83 -4.84 -3.99
C ASN A 81 -18.70 -3.79 -3.28
N GLN A 82 -18.88 -2.60 -3.87
CA GLN A 82 -19.60 -1.47 -3.29
C GLN A 82 -19.16 -1.11 -1.87
N GLU A 83 -17.85 -1.16 -1.62
CA GLU A 83 -17.24 -0.85 -0.33
C GLU A 83 -16.35 0.38 -0.42
N LEU A 84 -15.92 0.91 0.73
CA LEU A 84 -14.97 2.03 0.80
C LEU A 84 -15.49 3.31 0.11
N TYR A 85 -16.77 3.61 0.30
CA TYR A 85 -17.40 4.86 -0.08
C TYR A 85 -17.42 5.84 1.11
N GLY A 86 -17.56 7.13 0.81
CA GLY A 86 -17.61 8.21 1.80
C GLY A 86 -19.04 8.62 2.16
N PRO A 87 -19.26 9.83 2.68
CA PRO A 87 -20.60 10.33 2.98
C PRO A 87 -21.44 10.53 1.70
N PRO A 88 -22.78 10.72 1.83
CA PRO A 88 -23.65 11.14 0.74
C PRO A 88 -23.13 12.40 0.04
N THR A 89 -23.23 12.46 -1.29
CA THR A 89 -22.79 13.62 -2.10
C THR A 89 -23.57 14.90 -1.77
N SER A 90 -24.80 14.78 -1.27
CA SER A 90 -25.61 15.91 -0.80
C SER A 90 -25.04 16.62 0.42
N LEU A 91 -24.16 15.96 1.18
CA LEU A 91 -23.46 16.52 2.34
C LEU A 91 -22.05 16.99 2.00
N CYS A 92 -21.65 16.85 0.73
CA CYS A 92 -20.34 17.26 0.30
C CYS A 92 -20.25 18.80 0.23
N GLY A 93 -19.23 19.36 0.89
CA GLY A 93 -18.97 20.80 0.94
C GLY A 93 -17.86 21.24 -0.01
N VAL A 94 -17.34 22.44 0.22
CA VAL A 94 -16.14 22.96 -0.48
C VAL A 94 -14.83 22.43 0.09
N ASP A 95 -14.88 21.79 1.26
CA ASP A 95 -13.73 21.18 1.90
C ASP A 95 -13.31 19.90 1.16
N PHE A 96 -12.04 19.55 1.26
CA PHE A 96 -11.53 18.29 0.71
C PHE A 96 -12.33 17.09 1.28
N PRO A 97 -12.43 15.94 0.59
CA PRO A 97 -12.24 15.79 -0.84
C PRO A 97 -13.34 16.58 -1.58
N PRO A 98 -12.97 17.41 -2.58
CA PRO A 98 -13.94 18.23 -3.30
C PRO A 98 -14.96 17.34 -3.98
N CYS A 99 -16.22 17.77 -4.02
CA CYS A 99 -17.29 17.00 -4.65
C CYS A 99 -16.95 16.72 -6.12
N LEU A 100 -16.88 15.45 -6.47
CA LEU A 100 -16.84 15.06 -7.87
C LEU A 100 -18.21 15.35 -8.51
N PRO A 101 -18.26 15.64 -9.82
CA PRO A 101 -19.52 15.83 -10.53
C PRO A 101 -20.34 14.52 -10.64
N PHE A 102 -19.79 13.41 -10.15
CA PHE A 102 -20.43 12.11 -10.12
C PHE A 102 -20.30 11.49 -8.72
N GLY A 103 -21.32 10.77 -8.30
CA GLY A 103 -21.32 9.91 -7.13
C GLY A 103 -21.59 8.46 -7.51
N VAL A 104 -21.41 7.56 -6.55
CA VAL A 104 -21.64 6.12 -6.71
C VAL A 104 -22.90 5.72 -5.95
N GLN A 105 -23.76 4.93 -6.58
CA GLN A 105 -24.88 4.28 -5.89
C GLN A 105 -24.38 3.05 -5.15
N ILE A 106 -24.83 2.89 -3.91
CA ILE A 106 -24.52 1.76 -3.05
C ILE A 106 -25.83 1.07 -2.70
N GLY A 107 -25.90 -0.24 -2.94
CA GLY A 107 -27.04 -1.10 -2.61
C GLY A 107 -27.30 -1.14 -1.11
N ALA A 108 -28.56 -1.34 -0.71
CA ALA A 108 -28.96 -1.26 0.69
C ALA A 108 -28.23 -2.29 1.58
N ASP A 109 -27.90 -3.46 1.04
CA ASP A 109 -27.15 -4.55 1.67
C ASP A 109 -25.66 -4.25 1.86
N HIS A 110 -25.09 -3.39 1.01
CA HIS A 110 -23.68 -2.97 1.08
C HIS A 110 -23.49 -1.72 1.93
N ARG A 111 -24.57 -1.10 2.42
CA ARG A 111 -24.49 0.07 3.29
C ARG A 111 -24.13 -0.35 4.71
N ALA A 112 -22.90 -0.07 5.11
CA ALA A 112 -22.40 -0.39 6.44
C ALA A 112 -23.05 0.50 7.52
N GLY A 113 -24.23 0.12 8.00
CA GLY A 113 -24.85 0.64 9.23
C GLY A 113 -25.15 2.14 9.30
N THR A 114 -25.72 2.56 10.42
CA THR A 114 -26.02 3.98 10.70
C THR A 114 -24.73 4.81 10.68
N PRO A 115 -24.74 6.01 10.07
CA PRO A 115 -25.92 6.84 9.83
C PRO A 115 -26.53 6.74 8.42
N TRP A 116 -26.00 5.88 7.53
CA TRP A 116 -26.39 5.87 6.11
C TRP A 116 -27.38 4.74 5.79
N ASP A 117 -28.52 4.75 6.46
CA ASP A 117 -29.56 3.74 6.26
C ASP A 117 -30.42 4.04 5.01
N ALA A 118 -31.09 3.01 4.49
CA ALA A 118 -31.90 3.12 3.28
C ALA A 118 -33.23 3.87 3.47
N VAL A 119 -33.65 4.16 4.71
CA VAL A 119 -34.86 4.94 5.03
C VAL A 119 -34.55 6.43 4.93
N THR A 120 -33.48 6.88 5.58
CA THR A 120 -33.02 8.28 5.53
C THR A 120 -32.43 8.63 4.16
N TYR A 121 -31.75 7.68 3.52
CA TYR A 121 -31.06 7.86 2.25
C TYR A 121 -31.58 6.86 1.21
N PRO A 122 -32.61 7.18 0.41
CA PRO A 122 -33.16 6.24 -0.56
C PRO A 122 -32.13 5.77 -1.60
N VAL A 123 -32.16 4.50 -1.98
CA VAL A 123 -31.18 3.90 -2.90
C VAL A 123 -31.22 4.52 -4.29
N GLU A 124 -32.43 4.80 -4.79
CA GLU A 124 -32.64 5.32 -6.14
C GLU A 124 -32.11 6.75 -6.33
N THR A 125 -32.09 7.55 -5.27
CA THR A 125 -31.79 8.98 -5.35
C THR A 125 -30.48 9.38 -4.67
N THR A 126 -30.00 8.58 -3.72
CA THR A 126 -28.78 8.92 -2.97
C THR A 126 -27.55 8.38 -3.68
N THR A 127 -26.59 9.27 -3.90
CA THR A 127 -25.24 8.91 -4.33
C THR A 127 -24.22 9.22 -3.23
N PHE A 128 -23.15 8.45 -3.18
CA PHE A 128 -22.08 8.59 -2.19
C PHE A 128 -20.79 9.06 -2.85
N VAL A 129 -19.94 9.72 -2.06
CA VAL A 129 -18.61 10.13 -2.49
C VAL A 129 -17.76 8.87 -2.75
N PRO A 130 -17.20 8.67 -3.96
CA PRO A 130 -16.44 7.47 -4.29
C PRO A 130 -15.01 7.52 -3.71
N LEU A 131 -14.85 7.39 -2.39
CA LEU A 131 -13.53 7.48 -1.72
C LEU A 131 -12.49 6.52 -2.32
N PHE A 132 -12.88 5.31 -2.72
CA PHE A 132 -12.00 4.38 -3.45
C PHE A 132 -11.37 5.02 -4.71
N ALA A 133 -12.08 5.90 -5.42
CA ALA A 133 -11.58 6.57 -6.62
C ALA A 133 -10.57 7.67 -6.27
N TYR A 134 -10.80 8.42 -5.18
CA TYR A 134 -9.79 9.36 -4.66
C TYR A 134 -8.53 8.60 -4.23
N GLU A 135 -8.68 7.48 -3.52
CA GLU A 135 -7.55 6.61 -3.17
C GLU A 135 -6.82 6.14 -4.44
N MET A 136 -7.54 5.72 -5.47
CA MET A 136 -6.96 5.25 -6.73
C MET A 136 -6.16 6.35 -7.43
N VAL A 137 -6.72 7.55 -7.56
CA VAL A 137 -6.06 8.70 -8.20
C VAL A 137 -4.84 9.13 -7.41
N LEU A 138 -4.94 9.26 -6.08
CA LEU A 138 -3.81 9.66 -5.24
C LEU A 138 -2.68 8.61 -5.26
N ASN A 139 -3.01 7.31 -5.29
CA ASN A 139 -1.98 6.27 -5.42
C ASN A 139 -1.33 6.27 -6.81
N PHE A 140 -2.09 6.57 -7.87
CA PHE A 140 -1.55 6.71 -9.22
C PHE A 140 -0.64 7.93 -9.34
N ILE A 141 -1.03 9.08 -8.78
CA ILE A 141 -0.17 10.27 -8.68
C ILE A 141 1.10 9.92 -7.89
N GLY A 142 0.97 9.22 -6.77
CA GLY A 142 2.10 8.75 -5.99
C GLY A 142 3.06 7.88 -6.79
N LEU A 143 2.52 6.98 -7.63
CA LEU A 143 3.33 6.14 -8.51
C LEU A 143 4.12 6.99 -9.51
N VAL A 144 3.46 7.92 -10.18
CA VAL A 144 4.10 8.83 -11.15
C VAL A 144 5.18 9.69 -10.46
N VAL A 145 4.87 10.27 -9.30
CA VAL A 145 5.80 11.07 -8.51
C VAL A 145 7.01 10.23 -8.07
N LEU A 146 6.79 9.02 -7.56
CA LEU A 146 7.87 8.15 -7.11
C LEU A 146 8.78 7.76 -8.27
N LEU A 147 8.21 7.35 -9.41
CA LEU A 147 8.99 7.02 -10.61
C LEU A 147 9.75 8.23 -11.15
N PHE A 148 9.13 9.41 -11.14
CA PHE A 148 9.79 10.66 -11.50
C PHE A 148 10.97 10.95 -10.57
N VAL A 149 10.81 10.81 -9.26
CA VAL A 149 11.88 11.02 -8.27
C VAL A 149 13.02 10.04 -8.50
N ILE A 150 12.73 8.75 -8.68
CA ILE A 150 13.75 7.73 -8.96
C ILE A 150 14.50 8.06 -10.26
N ARG A 151 13.79 8.45 -11.31
CA ARG A 151 14.38 8.74 -12.62
C ARG A 151 15.20 10.03 -12.62
N ARG A 152 14.73 11.07 -11.91
CA ARG A 152 15.36 12.39 -11.89
C ARG A 152 16.51 12.51 -10.87
N PHE A 153 16.37 11.83 -9.73
CA PHE A 153 17.27 11.95 -8.58
C PHE A 153 17.98 10.64 -8.20
N GLY A 154 17.75 9.53 -8.92
CA GLY A 154 18.34 8.22 -8.64
C GLY A 154 19.84 8.19 -8.26
N PRO A 155 20.72 8.96 -8.93
CA PRO A 155 22.14 9.04 -8.53
C PRO A 155 22.40 9.63 -7.14
N ARG A 156 21.45 10.39 -6.59
CA ARG A 156 21.49 10.99 -5.25
C ARG A 156 20.74 10.16 -4.21
N LEU A 157 19.97 9.16 -4.62
CA LEU A 157 19.18 8.33 -3.72
C LEU A 157 20.03 7.19 -3.15
N PHE A 158 19.79 6.86 -1.89
CA PHE A 158 20.31 5.64 -1.28
C PHE A 158 19.31 4.48 -1.41
N ALA A 159 19.80 3.26 -1.19
CA ALA A 159 18.93 2.10 -1.02
C ALA A 159 18.00 2.31 0.18
N GLY A 160 16.71 2.09 -0.02
CA GLY A 160 15.61 2.32 0.91
C GLY A 160 14.89 3.66 0.71
N ASP A 161 15.42 4.59 -0.11
CA ASP A 161 14.81 5.91 -0.32
C ASP A 161 13.42 5.81 -0.94
N ALA A 162 13.26 4.99 -1.97
CA ALA A 162 11.97 4.85 -2.64
C ALA A 162 10.94 4.21 -1.71
N ALA A 163 11.35 3.23 -0.91
CA ALA A 163 10.49 2.63 0.11
C ALA A 163 10.05 3.63 1.20
N LEU A 164 10.95 4.49 1.65
CA LEU A 164 10.64 5.53 2.64
C LEU A 164 9.71 6.61 2.07
N ILE A 165 9.96 7.05 0.83
CA ILE A 165 9.07 7.98 0.13
C ILE A 165 7.68 7.37 -0.05
N TYR A 166 7.61 6.07 -0.38
CA TYR A 166 6.34 5.34 -0.43
C TYR A 166 5.61 5.33 0.91
N ILE A 167 6.30 5.05 2.02
CA ILE A 167 5.71 5.06 3.37
C ILE A 167 5.16 6.47 3.70
N MET A 168 5.92 7.52 3.37
CA MET A 168 5.46 8.89 3.52
C MET A 168 4.22 9.16 2.65
N TRP A 169 4.23 8.77 1.38
CA TRP A 169 3.08 8.95 0.49
C TRP A 169 1.83 8.25 1.03
N TYR A 170 1.97 6.97 1.40
CA TYR A 170 0.89 6.19 1.99
C TYR A 170 0.35 6.82 3.27
N GLY A 171 1.24 7.29 4.15
CA GLY A 171 0.86 7.94 5.40
C GLY A 171 0.10 9.24 5.18
N ALA A 172 0.50 10.05 4.20
CA ALA A 172 -0.20 11.28 3.82
C ALA A 172 -1.60 10.97 3.25
N VAL A 173 -1.71 10.03 2.31
CA VAL A 173 -2.99 9.63 1.73
C VAL A 173 -3.94 9.07 2.80
N ARG A 174 -3.43 8.24 3.71
CA ARG A 174 -4.25 7.70 4.82
C ARG A 174 -4.72 8.79 5.75
N THR A 175 -3.84 9.67 6.18
CA THR A 175 -4.23 10.78 7.07
C THR A 175 -5.29 11.66 6.42
N LEU A 176 -5.17 11.91 5.11
CA LEU A 176 -6.08 12.77 4.38
C LEU A 176 -7.47 12.16 4.14
N LEU A 177 -7.56 10.87 3.84
CA LEU A 177 -8.83 10.25 3.45
C LEU A 177 -9.57 9.57 4.60
N GLU A 178 -8.86 9.19 5.67
CA GLU A 178 -9.48 8.46 6.77
C GLU A 178 -10.48 9.32 7.56
N THR A 179 -10.37 10.65 7.54
CA THR A 179 -11.35 11.57 8.14
C THR A 179 -12.73 11.51 7.50
N TYR A 180 -12.83 11.02 6.26
CA TYR A 180 -14.08 10.95 5.49
C TYR A 180 -14.68 9.55 5.48
N ARG A 181 -13.95 8.56 6.02
CA ARG A 181 -14.42 7.19 6.10
C ARG A 181 -15.35 7.02 7.30
N VAL A 182 -16.35 6.19 7.09
CA VAL A 182 -17.39 5.88 8.06
C VAL A 182 -17.02 4.56 8.74
N ASN A 183 -17.32 4.42 10.03
CA ASN A 183 -17.06 3.20 10.82
C ASN A 183 -15.58 2.81 10.94
N ASN A 184 -14.68 3.78 11.02
CA ASN A 184 -13.27 3.47 11.27
C ASN A 184 -13.07 2.95 12.69
N TRP A 185 -12.15 2.00 12.84
CA TRP A 185 -11.64 1.63 14.15
C TRP A 185 -10.83 2.80 14.72
N THR A 186 -11.30 3.40 15.82
CA THR A 186 -10.66 4.56 16.45
C THR A 186 -9.86 4.18 17.69
N ILE A 187 -8.77 4.91 17.91
CA ILE A 187 -7.98 4.92 19.15
C ILE A 187 -7.94 6.38 19.60
N LEU A 188 -8.38 6.65 20.84
CA LEU A 188 -8.51 8.01 21.38
C LEU A 188 -9.43 8.92 20.53
N GLY A 189 -10.47 8.35 19.91
CA GLY A 189 -11.40 9.09 19.05
C GLY A 189 -10.84 9.44 17.65
N ILE A 190 -9.60 9.07 17.34
CA ILE A 190 -8.97 9.27 16.04
C ILE A 190 -8.87 7.93 15.31
N PRO A 191 -9.18 7.85 14.00
CA PRO A 191 -9.02 6.63 13.23
C PRO A 191 -7.60 6.02 13.35
N THR A 192 -7.52 4.71 13.56
CA THR A 192 -6.24 3.99 13.75
C THR A 192 -5.31 4.14 12.55
N ALA A 193 -5.86 4.15 11.33
CA ALA A 193 -5.06 4.36 10.12
C ALA A 193 -4.44 5.76 10.04
N MET A 194 -5.04 6.76 10.70
CA MET A 194 -4.46 8.09 10.85
C MET A 194 -3.22 8.06 11.74
N TRP A 195 -3.27 7.35 12.87
CA TRP A 195 -2.10 7.14 13.73
C TRP A 195 -0.96 6.46 12.97
N VAL A 196 -1.25 5.35 12.28
CA VAL A 196 -0.27 4.62 11.48
C VAL A 196 0.30 5.52 10.37
N GLY A 197 -0.55 6.33 9.73
CA GLY A 197 -0.16 7.24 8.67
C GLY A 197 0.77 8.36 9.15
N ILE A 198 0.39 9.05 10.22
CA ILE A 198 1.18 10.16 10.80
C ILE A 198 2.52 9.64 11.32
N ILE A 199 2.51 8.57 12.11
CA ILE A 199 3.73 7.99 12.69
C ILE A 199 4.66 7.50 11.56
N GLY A 200 4.10 6.79 10.57
CA GLY A 200 4.84 6.32 9.42
C GLY A 200 5.48 7.47 8.63
N PHE A 201 4.72 8.53 8.37
CA PHE A 201 5.20 9.72 7.67
C PHE A 201 6.37 10.39 8.41
N VAL A 202 6.19 10.65 9.70
CA VAL A 202 7.18 11.35 10.53
C VAL A 202 8.46 10.52 10.66
N LEU A 203 8.35 9.24 11.00
CA LEU A 203 9.52 8.38 11.18
C LEU A 203 10.28 8.16 9.86
N ALA A 204 9.58 7.92 8.76
CA ALA A 204 10.20 7.76 7.45
C ALA A 204 10.89 9.05 6.98
N GLY A 205 10.24 10.20 7.15
CA GLY A 205 10.81 11.50 6.82
C GLY A 205 12.02 11.85 7.68
N ALA A 206 11.93 11.66 9.00
CA ALA A 206 13.04 11.91 9.93
C ALA A 206 14.24 11.02 9.60
N TRP A 207 14.01 9.73 9.33
CA TRP A 207 15.07 8.80 8.94
C TRP A 207 15.69 9.16 7.59
N LEU A 208 14.87 9.53 6.61
CA LEU A 208 15.34 10.00 5.30
C LEU A 208 16.24 11.23 5.42
N MET A 209 15.82 12.23 6.21
CA MET A 209 16.61 13.43 6.46
C MET A 209 17.90 13.13 7.23
N TYR A 210 17.82 12.32 8.29
CA TYR A 210 18.96 12.00 9.14
C TYR A 210 20.10 11.32 8.36
N ARG A 211 19.77 10.28 7.59
CA ARG A 211 20.78 9.51 6.85
C ARG A 211 21.38 10.30 5.68
N HIS A 212 20.59 11.16 5.02
CA HIS A 212 21.10 12.05 3.97
C HIS A 212 22.04 13.12 4.52
N ARG A 213 21.77 13.67 5.70
CA ARG A 213 22.69 14.60 6.38
C ARG A 213 24.02 13.95 6.77
N ARG A 214 24.00 12.66 7.11
CA ARG A 214 25.18 11.89 7.51
C ARG A 214 25.91 11.24 6.33
N GLY A 215 25.34 11.26 5.12
CA GLY A 215 25.85 10.51 3.97
C GLY A 215 25.79 8.99 4.19
N TRP A 216 24.86 8.51 5.02
CA TRP A 216 24.75 7.12 5.40
C TRP A 216 23.79 6.36 4.48
N GLY A 217 24.36 5.56 3.59
CA GLY A 217 23.59 4.66 2.75
C GLY A 217 24.40 4.12 1.59
N SER A 218 24.05 2.92 1.13
CA SER A 218 24.55 2.45 -0.15
C SER A 218 23.82 3.18 -1.27
N PRO A 219 24.51 3.66 -2.33
CA PRO A 219 23.84 4.25 -3.48
C PRO A 219 22.77 3.31 -4.06
N MET A 220 21.62 3.89 -4.43
CA MET A 220 20.53 3.18 -5.08
C MET A 220 20.98 2.65 -6.44
N ILE A 221 21.57 3.53 -7.26
CA ILE A 221 22.15 3.19 -8.56
C ILE A 221 23.67 3.04 -8.38
N LYS A 222 24.22 1.86 -8.73
CA LYS A 222 25.68 1.66 -8.74
C LYS A 222 26.35 2.66 -9.71
N PRO A 223 27.53 3.21 -9.36
CA PRO A 223 28.36 4.00 -10.27
C PRO A 223 28.59 3.29 -11.62
N ALA A 224 28.89 4.06 -12.66
CA ALA A 224 29.09 3.51 -14.01
C ALA A 224 30.33 2.60 -14.10
N GLU A 225 31.38 2.88 -13.33
CA GLU A 225 32.62 2.08 -13.30
C GLU A 225 32.38 0.67 -12.74
N ASP A 226 31.70 0.55 -11.60
CA ASP A 226 31.33 -0.75 -11.01
C ASP A 226 30.48 -1.61 -11.95
N ARG A 227 29.60 -0.98 -12.73
CA ARG A 227 28.76 -1.68 -13.72
C ARG A 227 29.57 -2.24 -14.89
N ARG A 228 30.61 -1.52 -15.34
CA ARG A 228 31.51 -1.99 -16.39
C ARG A 228 32.35 -3.18 -15.91
N ALA A 229 32.87 -3.10 -14.69
CA ALA A 229 33.65 -4.19 -14.09
C ALA A 229 32.85 -5.50 -13.95
N ASP A 230 31.59 -5.44 -13.49
CA ASP A 230 30.69 -6.61 -13.42
C ASP A 230 30.40 -7.17 -14.84
N SER A 231 30.21 -6.30 -15.85
CA SER A 231 29.95 -6.74 -17.23
C SER A 231 31.15 -7.40 -17.91
N SER A 232 32.37 -6.96 -17.58
CA SER A 232 33.61 -7.58 -18.08
C SER A 232 33.96 -8.88 -17.36
N ALA A 233 33.41 -9.11 -16.17
CA ALA A 233 33.61 -10.33 -15.38
C ALA A 233 32.53 -11.41 -15.66
N ALA A 234 31.55 -11.14 -16.51
CA ALA A 234 30.56 -12.12 -16.92
C ALA A 234 31.21 -13.27 -17.72
N PRO A 235 30.90 -14.55 -17.44
CA PRO A 235 31.48 -15.67 -18.17
C PRO A 235 31.20 -15.54 -19.66
N GLN A 236 32.23 -15.60 -20.50
CA GLN A 236 32.04 -15.63 -21.95
C GLN A 236 31.25 -16.89 -22.34
N PRO A 237 30.36 -16.81 -23.35
CA PRO A 237 29.61 -17.97 -23.80
C PRO A 237 30.58 -19.09 -24.18
N HIS A 238 30.29 -20.29 -23.70
CA HIS A 238 31.06 -21.49 -24.03
C HIS A 238 31.18 -21.61 -25.55
N PRO A 239 32.39 -21.88 -26.10
CA PRO A 239 32.53 -22.09 -27.54
C PRO A 239 31.61 -23.25 -27.95
N GLU A 240 30.75 -23.01 -28.94
CA GLU A 240 29.96 -24.06 -29.57
C GLU A 240 30.92 -25.18 -29.98
N ALA A 241 30.68 -26.38 -29.44
CA ALA A 241 31.41 -27.57 -29.84
C ALA A 241 31.18 -27.75 -31.35
N SER A 242 32.22 -27.53 -32.14
CA SER A 242 32.20 -27.81 -33.57
C SER A 242 31.83 -29.27 -33.75
N ALA A 243 30.61 -29.52 -34.24
CA ALA A 243 30.21 -30.83 -34.71
C ALA A 243 31.11 -31.20 -35.89
N GLY A 244 31.98 -32.19 -35.67
CA GLY A 244 32.72 -32.90 -36.72
C GLY A 244 31.86 -33.99 -37.34
#